data_AF-A0A527ZF65-F1
#
_entry.id   AF-A0A527ZF65-F1
#
_cell.length_a   1.000
_cell.length_b   1.000
_cell.length_c   1.000
_cell.angle_alpha   90.00
_cell.angle_beta   90.00
_cell.angle_gamma   90.00
#
_symmetry.space_group_name_H-M   'P 1'
#
loop_
_entity.id
_entity.type
_entity.pdbx_description
1 polymer ?
#
loop_
_entity_poly.entity_id
_entity_poly.type
_entity_poly.pdbx_seq_one_letter_code
_entity_poly.pdbx_strand_id
1 'polypeptide(L)' 'MAEIVAIKPAVAEGPVVARLDKGVLRLTLDNPPANALSLA' A
#
# COMPACT_ATOMS: atom_id res chain seq x y z
N MET A 1 -28.24 9.66 17.44
CA MET A 1 -26.78 9.84 17.63
C MET A 1 -26.10 9.09 16.49
N ALA A 2 -25.42 9.79 15.58
CA ALA A 2 -24.75 9.16 14.45
C ALA A 2 -23.25 9.11 14.75
N GLU A 3 -22.73 7.92 15.01
CA GLU A 3 -21.31 7.69 15.19
C GLU A 3 -20.64 7.68 13.81
N ILE A 4 -19.69 8.58 13.60
CA ILE A 4 -18.90 8.61 12.37
C ILE A 4 -17.83 7.53 12.52
N VAL A 5 -18.05 6.39 11.86
CA VAL A 5 -17.02 5.34 11.73
C VAL A 5 -16.00 5.83 10.72
N ALA A 6 -14.81 6.19 11.18
CA ALA A 6 -13.69 6.50 10.31
C ALA A 6 -13.27 5.24 9.55
N ILE A 7 -13.69 5.15 8.28
CA ILE A 7 -13.25 4.06 7.39
C ILE A 7 -11.77 4.29 7.12
N LYS A 8 -10.93 3.54 7.83
CA LYS A 8 -9.49 3.53 7.57
C LYS A 8 -9.29 2.95 6.16
N PRO A 9 -8.65 3.66 5.23
CA PRO A 9 -8.31 3.06 3.94
C PRO A 9 -7.49 1.81 4.23
N ALA A 10 -7.88 0.69 3.61
CA ALA A 10 -7.10 -0.53 3.65
C ALA A 10 -5.72 -0.21 3.07
N VAL A 11 -4.75 0.01 3.96
CA VAL A 11 -3.35 0.13 3.58
C VAL A 11 -3.00 -1.23 2.99
N ALA A 12 -2.52 -1.25 1.75
CA ALA A 12 -2.07 -2.48 1.14
C ALA A 12 -0.93 -3.05 2.00
N GLU A 13 -1.19 -4.15 2.69
CA GLU A 13 -0.19 -4.85 3.50
C GLU A 13 0.65 -5.73 2.57
N GLY A 14 1.97 -5.53 2.58
CA GLY A 14 2.91 -6.33 1.80
C GLY A 14 4.18 -5.57 1.41
N PRO A 15 5.17 -6.26 0.81
CA PRO A 15 6.45 -5.66 0.43
C PRO A 15 6.34 -4.74 -0.79
N VAL A 16 5.15 -4.63 -1.39
CA VAL A 16 4.89 -3.84 -2.61
C VAL A 16 3.76 -2.86 -2.34
N VAL A 17 4.05 -1.57 -2.52
CA VAL A 17 3.07 -0.49 -2.52
C VAL A 17 2.68 -0.16 -3.95
N ALA A 18 1.38 -0.18 -4.25
CA ALA A 18 0.84 0.22 -5.55
C ALA A 18 0.22 1.63 -5.49
N ARG A 19 0.50 2.46 -6.51
CA ARG A 19 -0.14 3.76 -6.70
C ARG A 19 -0.47 3.97 -8.17
N LEU A 20 -1.75 4.27 -8.46
CA LEU A 20 -2.20 4.71 -9.76
C LEU A 20 -2.37 6.23 -9.74
N ASP A 21 -1.62 6.96 -10.56
CA ASP A 21 -1.77 8.41 -10.72
C ASP A 21 -1.53 8.79 -12.19
N LYS A 22 -2.33 9.73 -12.72
CA LYS A 22 -2.24 10.23 -14.10
C LYS A 22 -2.18 9.13 -15.19
N GLY A 23 -2.87 8.01 -14.98
CA GLY A 23 -2.88 6.88 -15.91
C GLY A 23 -1.61 6.00 -15.87
N VAL A 24 -0.71 6.23 -14.91
CA VAL A 24 0.49 5.42 -14.70
C VAL A 24 0.37 4.63 -13.41
N LEU A 25 0.49 3.30 -13.53
CA LEU A 25 0.60 2.41 -12.37
C LEU A 25 2.06 2.33 -11.93
N ARG A 26 2.34 2.80 -10.70
CA ARG A 26 3.64 2.68 -10.05
C ARG A 26 3.57 1.62 -8.97
N LEU A 27 4.50 0.67 -9.04
CA LEU A 27 4.73 -0.33 -7.99
C LEU A 27 6.07 0.00 -7.33
N THR A 28 6.09 0.08 -6.01
CA THR A 28 7.28 0.39 -5.21
C THR A 28 7.52 -0.74 -4.24
N LEU A 29 8.75 -1.26 -4.19
CA LEU A 29 9.16 -2.18 -3.13
C LEU A 29 9.44 -1.39 -1.86
N ASP A 30 8.72 -1.70 -0.79
CA ASP A 30 8.84 -1.06 0.53
C ASP A 30 9.18 -2.13 1.57
N ASN A 31 10.37 -2.72 1.40
CA ASN A 31 10.88 -3.78 2.27
C ASN A 31 12.34 -3.51 2.69
N PRO A 32 12.59 -2.46 3.50
CA PRO A 32 13.94 -2.10 3.92
C PRO A 32 14.63 -3.27 4.67
N PRO A 33 15.97 -3.38 4.62
CA PRO A 33 16.92 -2.35 4.16
C PRO A 33 17.25 -2.40 2.66
N ALA A 34 17.09 -3.54 2.00
CA ALA A 34 17.51 -3.74 0.61
C ALA A 34 16.33 -3.90 -0.37
N ASN A 35 15.09 -3.75 0.10
CA ASN A 35 13.88 -3.97 -0.70
C ASN A 35 13.86 -5.36 -1.36
N ALA A 36 14.31 -6.37 -0.62
CA ALA A 36 14.35 -7.74 -1.11
C ALA A 36 12.92 -8.24 -1.38
N LEU A 37 12.73 -8.91 -2.52
CA LEU A 37 11.47 -9.55 -2.84
C LEU A 37 11.52 -10.99 -2.34
N SER A 38 10.62 -11.35 -1.42
CA SER A 38 10.41 -12.71 -0.98
C SER A 38 8.96 -13.13 -1.26
N LEU A 39 8.76 -14.43 -1.42
CA LEU A 39 7.43 -15.02 -1.29
C LEU A 39 7.16 -15.08 0.22
N ALA A 40 6.21 -14.27 0.70
CA ALA A 40 5.75 -14.31 2.09
C ALA A 40 5.03 -15.63 2.37
#